data_AF-A0A7K0LK00-F1
#
_entry.id   AF-A0A7K0LK00-F1
#
_cell.length_a   1.000
_cell.length_b   1.000
_cell.length_c   1.000
_cell.angle_alpha   90.00
_cell.angle_beta   90.00
_cell.angle_gamma   90.00
#
_symmetry.space_group_name_H-M   'P 1'
#
loop_
_entity.id
_entity.type
_entity.pdbx_description
1 polymer ?
#
loop_
_entity_poly.entity_id
_entity_poly.type
_entity_poly.pdbx_seq_one_letter_code
_entity_poly.pdbx_strand_id
1 'polypeptide(L)' 'MNTNPAKQARKRSIVATLLYIEGGIVLSLGAWVAIMGITHEDRELPPLMGVLGFTVLGGFGLVACGRAFA' A
#
# COMPACT_ATOMS: atom_id res chain seq x y z
N MET A 1 23.51 15.12 -19.39
CA MET A 1 23.15 14.95 -17.96
C MET A 1 24.06 13.88 -17.37
N ASN A 2 24.96 14.24 -16.44
CA ASN A 2 25.81 13.26 -15.74
C ASN A 2 24.98 12.51 -14.69
N THR A 3 24.50 11.31 -15.02
CA THR A 3 23.84 10.40 -14.09
C THR A 3 24.89 9.79 -13.18
N ASN A 4 25.15 10.42 -12.04
CA ASN A 4 25.98 9.81 -11.01
C ASN A 4 25.27 8.55 -10.47
N PRO A 5 25.82 7.33 -10.69
CA PRO A 5 25.14 6.08 -10.36
C PRO A 5 24.84 5.94 -8.86
N ALA A 6 25.69 6.50 -7.99
CA ALA A 6 25.48 6.49 -6.54
C ALA A 6 24.28 7.36 -6.12
N LYS A 7 24.09 8.51 -6.78
CA LYS A 7 22.95 9.40 -6.50
C LYS A 7 21.63 8.80 -6.97
N GLN A 8 21.68 8.05 -8.07
CA GLN A 8 20.52 7.33 -8.62
C GLN A 8 20.13 6.12 -7.76
N ALA A 9 21.11 5.36 -7.27
CA ALA A 9 20.86 4.25 -6.33
C ALA A 9 20.21 4.72 -5.02
N ARG A 10 20.68 5.83 -4.43
CA ARG A 10 20.08 6.41 -3.22
C ARG A 10 18.63 6.84 -3.45
N LYS A 11 18.33 7.47 -4.59
CA LYS A 11 16.96 7.87 -4.94
C LYS A 11 16.02 6.66 -5.07
N ARG A 12 16.48 5.58 -5.71
CA ARG A 12 15.70 4.33 -5.83
C ARG A 12 15.41 3.69 -4.48
N SER A 13 16.40 3.64 -3.58
CA SER A 13 16.21 3.11 -2.23
C SER A 13 15.19 3.91 -1.42
N ILE A 14 15.20 5.25 -1.50
CA ILE A 14 14.20 6.09 -0.82
C ILE A 14 12.79 5.82 -1.37
N VAL A 15 12.66 5.73 -2.69
CA VAL A 15 11.36 5.43 -3.34
C VAL A 15 10.86 4.05 -2.92
N ALA A 16 11.71 3.02 -2.92
CA ALA A 16 11.35 1.68 -2.47
C ALA A 16 10.84 1.69 -1.01
N THR A 17 11.55 2.36 -0.11
CA THR A 17 11.15 2.48 1.31
C THR A 17 9.81 3.19 1.45
N LEU A 18 9.58 4.29 0.72
CA LEU A 18 8.29 5.00 0.74
C LEU A 18 7.15 4.10 0.28
N LEU A 19 7.34 3.36 -0.82
CA LEU A 19 6.34 2.44 -1.35
C LEU A 19 6.01 1.29 -0.37
N TYR A 20 7.01 0.75 0.33
CA TYR A 20 6.76 -0.24 1.38
C TYR A 20 5.99 0.34 2.55
N ILE A 21 6.31 1.55 2.98
CA ILE A 21 5.60 2.24 4.07
C ILE A 21 4.16 2.52 3.67
N GLU A 22 3.93 3.11 2.50
CA GLU A 22 2.58 3.38 1.98
C GLU A 22 1.76 2.09 1.83
N GLY A 23 2.34 1.04 1.24
CA GLY A 23 1.69 -0.26 1.12
C GLY A 23 1.33 -0.86 2.49
N GLY A 24 2.23 -0.78 3.47
CA GLY A 24 1.98 -1.23 4.83
C GLY A 24 0.87 -0.44 5.54
N ILE A 25 0.82 0.89 5.35
CA ILE A 25 -0.22 1.75 5.92
C ILE A 25 -1.58 1.41 5.28
N VAL A 26 -1.64 1.28 3.96
CA VAL A 26 -2.88 0.93 3.24
C VAL A 26 -3.42 -0.42 3.70
N LEU A 27 -2.56 -1.43 3.85
CA LEU A 27 -2.96 -2.75 4.35
C LEU A 27 -3.43 -2.70 5.81
N SER A 28 -2.74 -1.93 6.67
CA SER A 28 -3.11 -1.77 8.08
C SER A 28 -4.47 -1.08 8.24
N LEU A 29 -4.71 -0.01 7.48
CA LEU A 29 -6.01 0.68 7.46
C LEU A 29 -7.11 -0.22 6.87
N GLY A 30 -6.79 -1.02 5.84
CA GLY A 30 -7.73 -2.00 5.29
C GLY A 30 -8.12 -3.08 6.29
N ALA A 31 -7.16 -3.63 7.04
CA ALA A 31 -7.42 -4.58 8.12
C ALA A 31 -8.28 -3.95 9.23
N TRP A 32 -7.98 -2.70 9.61
CA TRP A 32 -8.79 -1.95 10.57
C TRP A 32 -10.25 -1.78 10.09
N VAL A 33 -10.44 -1.33 8.85
CA VAL A 33 -11.77 -1.17 8.25
C VAL A 33 -12.50 -2.51 8.15
N ALA A 34 -11.80 -3.61 7.85
CA ALA A 34 -12.38 -4.94 7.85
C ALA A 34 -12.98 -5.31 9.22
N ILE A 35 -12.23 -5.06 10.30
CA ILE A 35 -12.67 -5.33 11.67
C ILE A 35 -13.90 -4.50 12.01
N MET A 36 -13.82 -3.17 11.79
CA MET A 36 -14.95 -2.26 12.05
C MET A 36 -16.18 -2.63 11.21
N GLY A 37 -16.02 -2.96 9.93
CA GLY A 37 -17.13 -3.30 9.04
C GLY A 37 -17.85 -4.61 9.41
N ILE A 38 -17.17 -5.56 10.07
CA ILE A 38 -17.78 -6.79 10.55
C ILE A 38 -18.58 -6.55 11.83
N THR A 39 -18.11 -5.65 12.71
CA THR A 39 -18.74 -5.37 14.01
C THR A 39 -19.90 -4.36 13.96
N HIS A 40 -20.19 -3.75 12.81
CA HIS A 40 -21.33 -2.84 12.67
C HIS A 40 -22.65 -3.61 12.47
N GLU A 41 -23.71 -3.12 13.11
CA GLU A 41 -25.07 -3.67 13.08
C GLU A 41 -25.76 -3.43 11.72
N ASP A 42 -25.50 -2.27 11.08
CA ASP A 42 -25.90 -1.95 9.71
C ASP A 42 -24.80 -2.32 8.72
N ARG A 43 -24.84 -3.56 8.22
CA ARG A 43 -23.77 -4.09 7.37
C ARG A 43 -23.98 -3.69 5.90
N GLU A 44 -23.40 -2.56 5.51
CA GLU A 44 -23.30 -2.14 4.10
C GLU A 44 -22.20 -2.94 3.37
N LEU A 45 -22.51 -4.20 3.03
CA LEU A 45 -21.59 -5.13 2.38
C LEU A 45 -20.97 -4.63 1.05
N PRO A 46 -21.72 -3.99 0.13
CA PRO A 46 -21.14 -3.59 -1.16
C PRO A 46 -20.03 -2.52 -1.03
N PRO A 47 -20.23 -1.42 -0.26
CA PRO A 47 -19.14 -0.50 0.07
C PRO A 47 -17.94 -1.16 0.77
N LEU A 48 -18.17 -2.02 1.76
CA LEU A 48 -17.10 -2.70 2.50
C LEU A 48 -16.22 -3.54 1.56
N MET A 49 -16.83 -4.32 0.67
CA MET A 49 -16.11 -5.14 -0.31
C MET A 49 -15.26 -4.30 -1.28
N GLY A 50 -15.76 -3.12 -1.67
CA GLY A 50 -14.99 -2.17 -2.49
C GLY A 50 -13.74 -1.66 -1.77
N VAL A 51 -13.87 -1.28 -0.50
CA VAL A 51 -12.73 -0.81 0.31
C VAL A 51 -11.72 -1.94 0.54
N LEU A 52 -12.19 -3.14 0.87
CA LEU A 52 -11.30 -4.30 1.03
C LEU A 52 -10.57 -4.64 -0.27
N GLY A 53 -11.27 -4.66 -1.40
CA GLY A 53 -10.66 -4.85 -2.72
C GLY A 53 -9.60 -3.79 -3.04
N PHE A 54 -9.89 -2.51 -2.78
CA PHE A 54 -8.92 -1.42 -2.94
C PHE A 54 -7.70 -1.60 -2.06
N THR A 55 -7.88 -1.93 -0.78
CA THR A 55 -6.75 -2.06 0.16
C THR A 55 -5.86 -3.26 -0.16
N VAL A 56 -6.44 -4.38 -0.59
CA VAL A 56 -5.68 -5.56 -1.01
C VAL A 56 -4.94 -5.27 -2.31
N LEU A 57 -5.64 -4.85 -3.37
CA LEU A 57 -5.02 -4.61 -4.68
C LEU A 57 -4.02 -3.44 -4.63
N GLY A 58 -4.40 -2.33 -3.98
CA GLY A 58 -3.58 -1.13 -3.84
C GLY A 58 -2.40 -1.34 -2.90
N GLY A 59 -2.64 -1.94 -1.72
CA GLY A 59 -1.59 -2.20 -0.74
C GLY A 59 -0.55 -3.19 -1.24
N PHE A 60 -0.97 -4.34 -1.80
CA PHE A 60 -0.03 -5.29 -2.41
C PHE A 60 0.63 -4.72 -3.67
N GLY A 61 -0.08 -3.92 -4.48
CA GLY A 61 0.49 -3.25 -5.64
C GLY A 61 1.63 -2.30 -5.28
N LEU A 62 1.47 -1.50 -4.21
CA LEU A 62 2.51 -0.62 -3.68
C LEU A 62 3.73 -1.40 -3.20
N VAL A 63 3.52 -2.49 -2.46
CA VAL A 63 4.59 -3.38 -1.98
C VAL A 63 5.35 -4.02 -3.16
N ALA A 64 4.62 -4.50 -4.17
CA ALA A 64 5.21 -5.10 -5.36
C ALA A 64 6.05 -4.08 -6.17
N CYS A 65 5.55 -2.85 -6.30
CA CYS A 65 6.32 -1.76 -6.91
C CYS A 65 7.56 -1.43 -6.06
N GLY A 66 7.45 -1.37 -4.73
CA GLY A 66 8.59 -1.18 -3.83
C GLY A 66 9.68 -2.23 -4.03
N ARG A 67 9.30 -3.48 -4.31
CA ARG A 67 10.23 -4.57 -4.65
C ARG A 67 10.92 -4.39 -6.00
N ALA A 68 10.28 -3.78 -6.99
CA ALA A 68 10.89 -3.50 -8.28
C ALA A 68 11.90 -2.33 -8.23
N PHE A 69 11.78 -1.43 -7.25
CA PHE A 69 12.69 -0.30 -7.05
C PHE A 69 13.83 -0.57 -6.06
N ALA A 70 13.69 -1.58 -5.20
CA ALA A 70 14.69 -2.02 -4.22
C ALA A 70 15.82 -2.82 -4.89
#